data_AF-A0A8B3FJF2-F1
#
_entry.id   AF-A0A8B3FJF2-F1
#
_cell.length_a   1.000
_cell.length_b   1.000
_cell.length_c   1.000
_cell.angle_alpha   90.00
_cell.angle_beta   90.00
_cell.angle_gamma   90.00
#
_symmetry.space_group_name_H-M   'P 1'
#
loop_
_entity.id
_entity.type
_entity.pdbx_description
1 polymer ?
#
loop_
_entity_poly.entity_id
_entity_poly.type
_entity_poly.pdbx_seq_one_letter_code
_entity_poly.pdbx_strand_id
1 'polypeptide(L)'
;MTVIVIAAVLLAMIIGAIVLSTTVGSNEGRARRVVEMYLTAVANGDAEKARGYLGEVDDGSLLTEEVLRASNDRAPMTDISVGGVAHSQYVSTAYQVQVSYMIGGEAVSTTLDVSIPRKSTSAAKAITVTSRSSLGLSQFRNVDITVNGVTPDTGYPAVFPGSYELAVGGEYLEITGGPIAATDPSEHTYSALAAGVELAVSEAGVQMFREKVIAEATECLASTSLDPGCGIEVPRYPKNNPWCEEVREDSVHRWQEPEEAAKLQSITPEPDALTPTTIQASPNRLGYMRITVTCRTGDTWAESRLPGVLEATKFGIPSIDLTDPELPIVWDR
;
A
#
# COMPACT_ATOMS: atom_id res chain seq x y z
N MET A 1 -16.06 -48.78 -6.81
CA MET A 1 -15.29 -48.69 -8.06
C MET A 1 -15.52 -47.30 -8.61
N THR A 2 -14.61 -46.39 -8.30
CA THR A 2 -14.73 -44.94 -8.46
C THR A 2 -14.37 -44.57 -9.90
N VAL A 3 -15.29 -43.93 -10.62
CA VAL A 3 -15.04 -43.43 -11.99
C VAL A 3 -14.48 -42.02 -11.87
N ILE A 4 -13.25 -41.85 -12.36
CA ILE A 4 -12.57 -40.57 -12.49
C ILE A 4 -13.18 -39.83 -13.68
N VAL A 5 -13.77 -38.65 -13.45
CA VAL A 5 -14.18 -37.74 -14.52
C VAL A 5 -13.04 -36.75 -14.74
N ILE A 6 -12.26 -36.99 -15.79
CA ILE A 6 -11.29 -36.02 -16.31
C ILE A 6 -12.08 -35.03 -17.17
N ALA A 7 -12.30 -33.82 -16.64
CA ALA A 7 -12.84 -32.71 -17.43
C ALA A 7 -11.69 -32.04 -18.20
N ALA A 8 -11.63 -32.27 -19.50
CA ALA A 8 -10.73 -31.56 -20.41
C ALA A 8 -11.33 -30.18 -20.73
N VAL A 9 -10.68 -29.11 -20.30
CA VAL A 9 -11.02 -27.73 -20.68
C VAL A 9 -10.36 -27.44 -22.03
N LEU A 10 -11.16 -27.43 -23.09
CA LEU A 10 -10.77 -26.98 -24.42
C LEU A 10 -10.97 -25.46 -24.48
N LEU A 11 -9.87 -24.70 -24.38
CA LEU A 11 -9.85 -23.27 -24.65
C LEU A 11 -9.81 -23.08 -26.18
N ALA A 12 -10.93 -22.70 -26.78
CA ALA A 12 -10.98 -22.35 -28.20
C ALA A 12 -10.54 -20.88 -28.37
N MET A 13 -9.31 -20.65 -28.83
CA MET A 13 -8.87 -19.35 -29.34
C MET A 13 -9.62 -19.04 -30.64
N ILE A 14 -10.54 -18.09 -30.61
CA ILE A 14 -11.18 -17.56 -31.81
C ILE A 14 -10.42 -16.29 -32.20
N ILE A 15 -9.42 -16.43 -33.08
CA ILE A 15 -8.74 -15.29 -33.70
C ILE A 15 -9.72 -14.64 -34.68
N GLY A 16 -10.46 -13.63 -34.22
CA GLY A 16 -11.32 -12.79 -35.03
C GLY A 16 -10.53 -11.71 -35.77
N ALA A 17 -9.86 -12.05 -36.88
CA ALA A 17 -9.20 -11.07 -37.73
C ALA A 17 -10.23 -10.30 -38.59
N ILE A 18 -10.64 -9.11 -38.15
CA ILE A 18 -11.32 -8.14 -39.03
C ILE A 18 -10.25 -7.36 -39.79
N VAL A 19 -9.98 -7.78 -41.02
CA VAL A 19 -9.02 -7.13 -41.92
C VAL A 19 -9.66 -5.86 -42.51
N LEU A 20 -9.30 -4.69 -41.98
CA LEU A 20 -9.54 -3.39 -42.61
C LEU A 20 -8.29 -2.93 -43.36
N SER A 21 -8.46 -2.75 -44.67
CA SER A 21 -7.53 -2.37 -45.73
C SER A 21 -6.30 -1.58 -45.28
N THR A 22 -5.11 -2.16 -45.44
CA THR A 22 -3.83 -1.56 -45.06
C THR A 22 -3.22 -0.72 -46.18
N THR A 23 -3.20 0.60 -46.03
CA THR A 23 -2.15 1.44 -46.63
C THR A 23 -0.88 1.26 -45.80
N VAL A 24 -0.10 0.22 -46.12
CA VAL A 24 1.11 -0.22 -45.38
C VAL A 24 2.19 0.89 -45.24
N GLY A 25 2.07 2.01 -45.95
CA GLY A 25 2.98 3.16 -45.88
C GLY A 25 2.46 4.42 -45.18
N SER A 26 1.21 4.49 -44.70
CA SER A 26 0.72 5.69 -44.01
C SER A 26 1.15 5.72 -42.54
N ASN A 27 1.18 6.91 -41.92
CA ASN A 27 1.49 7.03 -40.51
C ASN A 27 0.43 6.34 -39.63
N GLU A 28 -0.84 6.35 -40.05
CA GLU A 28 -1.91 5.60 -39.40
C GLU A 28 -1.65 4.09 -39.43
N GLY A 29 -1.24 3.55 -40.59
CA GLY A 29 -0.88 2.14 -40.72
C GLY A 29 0.34 1.76 -39.89
N ARG A 30 1.31 2.67 -39.75
CA ARG A 30 2.48 2.49 -38.88
C ARG A 30 2.10 2.54 -37.39
N ALA A 31 1.21 3.44 -36.99
CA ALA A 31 0.72 3.53 -35.61
C ALA A 31 -0.03 2.25 -35.20
N ARG A 32 -0.97 1.79 -36.05
CA ARG A 32 -1.69 0.52 -35.85
C ARG A 32 -0.74 -0.64 -35.65
N ARG A 33 0.26 -0.78 -36.54
CA ARG A 33 1.23 -1.89 -36.49
C ARG A 33 2.05 -1.89 -35.20
N VAL A 34 2.49 -0.72 -34.73
CA VAL A 34 3.30 -0.63 -33.50
C VAL A 34 2.48 -1.02 -32.28
N VAL A 35 1.22 -0.58 -32.21
CA VAL A 35 0.29 -0.99 -31.15
C VAL A 35 0.02 -2.49 -31.17
N GLU A 36 -0.22 -3.06 -32.36
CA GLU A 36 -0.41 -4.50 -32.51
C GLU A 36 0.81 -5.29 -32.04
N MET A 37 2.02 -4.89 -32.44
CA MET A 37 3.26 -5.53 -32.02
C MET A 37 3.53 -5.38 -30.52
N TYR A 38 3.20 -4.22 -29.93
CA TYR A 38 3.31 -3.96 -28.50
C TYR A 38 2.39 -4.88 -27.69
N LEU A 39 1.09 -4.87 -27.96
CA LEU A 39 0.12 -5.71 -27.24
C LEU A 39 0.41 -7.20 -27.44
N THR A 40 0.83 -7.60 -28.64
CA THR A 40 1.25 -9.00 -28.90
C THR A 40 2.48 -9.38 -28.08
N ALA A 41 3.46 -8.48 -27.90
CA ALA A 41 4.62 -8.75 -27.06
C ALA A 41 4.22 -8.90 -25.59
N VAL A 42 3.34 -8.01 -25.09
CA VAL A 42 2.77 -8.10 -23.73
C VAL A 42 2.07 -9.46 -23.53
N ALA A 43 1.17 -9.84 -24.45
CA ALA A 43 0.44 -11.12 -24.36
C ALA A 43 1.34 -12.36 -24.42
N ASN A 44 2.45 -12.29 -25.16
CA ASN A 44 3.43 -13.39 -25.24
C ASN A 44 4.41 -13.42 -24.05
N GLY A 45 4.33 -12.46 -23.14
CA GLY A 45 5.27 -12.35 -22.02
C GLY A 45 6.62 -11.74 -22.35
N ASP A 46 6.85 -11.30 -23.60
CA ASP A 46 8.14 -10.79 -24.11
C ASP A 46 8.33 -9.32 -23.68
N ALA A 47 8.82 -9.13 -22.46
CA ALA A 47 8.93 -7.81 -21.84
C ALA A 47 9.97 -6.93 -22.53
N GLU A 48 11.08 -7.52 -23.01
CA GLU A 48 12.13 -6.78 -23.72
C GLU A 48 11.58 -6.15 -25.00
N LYS A 49 10.86 -6.95 -25.80
CA LYS A 49 10.24 -6.47 -27.03
C LYS A 49 9.12 -5.48 -26.77
N ALA A 50 8.27 -5.74 -25.78
CA ALA A 50 7.20 -4.82 -25.40
C ALA A 50 7.76 -3.46 -24.97
N ARG A 51 8.80 -3.46 -24.12
CA ARG A 51 9.51 -2.25 -23.69
C ARG A 51 10.14 -1.51 -24.86
N GLY A 52 10.64 -2.22 -25.87
CA GLY A 52 11.20 -1.63 -27.09
C GLY A 52 10.21 -0.77 -27.90
N TYR A 53 8.90 -0.91 -27.68
CA TYR A 53 7.87 -0.08 -28.30
C TYR A 53 7.42 1.10 -27.43
N LEU A 54 7.82 1.18 -26.17
CA LEU A 54 7.44 2.28 -25.28
C LEU A 54 8.33 3.52 -25.48
N GLY A 55 7.78 4.69 -25.14
CA GLY A 55 8.58 5.90 -24.94
C GLY A 55 9.48 5.80 -23.70
N GLU A 56 10.36 6.78 -23.50
CA GLU A 56 11.22 6.89 -22.31
C GLU A 56 10.38 6.88 -21.03
N VAL A 57 10.65 5.96 -20.09
CA VAL A 57 9.99 5.84 -18.77
C VAL A 57 10.94 6.28 -17.66
N ASP A 58 10.38 6.84 -16.58
CA ASP A 58 11.16 7.34 -15.45
C ASP A 58 11.65 6.18 -14.56
N ASP A 59 10.73 5.26 -14.24
CA ASP A 59 11.01 4.02 -13.51
C ASP A 59 10.50 2.83 -14.33
N GLY A 60 11.42 2.05 -14.88
CA GLY A 60 11.14 0.85 -15.67
C GLY A 60 11.49 -0.45 -14.94
N SER A 61 11.71 -0.41 -13.62
CA SER A 61 12.21 -1.58 -12.86
C SER A 61 11.25 -2.77 -12.86
N LEU A 62 9.95 -2.51 -13.06
CA LEU A 62 8.91 -3.54 -13.19
C LEU A 62 8.59 -3.94 -14.65
N LEU A 63 9.23 -3.31 -15.65
CA LEU A 63 9.08 -3.69 -17.07
C LEU A 63 10.02 -4.84 -17.43
N THR A 64 9.88 -5.96 -16.72
CA THR A 64 10.75 -7.14 -16.79
C THR A 64 9.97 -8.40 -17.17
N GLU A 65 10.69 -9.40 -17.68
CA GLU A 65 10.12 -10.69 -18.09
C GLU A 65 9.47 -11.42 -16.91
N GLU A 66 10.09 -11.35 -15.73
CA GLU A 66 9.60 -12.00 -14.52
C GLU A 66 8.25 -11.43 -14.08
N VAL A 67 8.15 -10.10 -13.99
CA VAL A 67 6.93 -9.40 -13.58
C VAL A 67 5.81 -9.65 -14.60
N LEU A 68 6.12 -9.56 -15.89
CA LEU A 68 5.14 -9.76 -16.96
C LEU A 68 4.65 -11.21 -17.04
N ARG A 69 5.54 -12.18 -16.88
CA ARG A 69 5.16 -13.61 -16.83
C ARG A 69 4.23 -13.88 -15.66
N ALA A 70 4.57 -13.43 -14.45
CA ALA A 70 3.71 -13.60 -13.28
C ALA A 70 2.35 -12.92 -13.44
N SER A 71 2.31 -11.75 -14.09
CA SER A 71 1.06 -11.10 -14.47
C SER A 71 0.23 -11.94 -15.44
N ASN A 72 0.85 -12.46 -16.51
CA ASN A 72 0.16 -13.26 -17.53
C ASN A 72 -0.32 -14.61 -17.02
N ASP A 73 0.43 -15.26 -16.12
CA ASP A 73 0.03 -16.51 -15.48
C ASP A 73 -1.27 -16.32 -14.66
N ARG A 74 -1.44 -15.15 -14.06
CA ARG A 74 -2.62 -14.80 -13.26
C ARG A 74 -3.77 -14.27 -14.10
N ALA A 75 -3.48 -13.41 -15.08
CA ALA A 75 -4.47 -12.73 -15.90
C ALA A 75 -3.96 -12.62 -17.36
N PRO A 76 -4.14 -13.68 -18.18
CA PRO A 76 -3.67 -13.69 -19.56
C PRO A 76 -4.31 -12.58 -20.41
N MET A 77 -3.54 -11.96 -21.29
CA MET A 77 -4.06 -11.07 -22.33
C MET A 77 -4.47 -11.87 -23.56
N THR A 78 -5.73 -11.78 -23.98
CA THR A 78 -6.27 -12.47 -25.17
C THR A 78 -7.12 -11.55 -26.04
N ASP A 79 -7.57 -12.05 -27.19
CA ASP A 79 -8.57 -11.41 -28.05
C ASP A 79 -8.22 -9.97 -28.47
N ILE A 80 -6.94 -9.71 -28.71
CA ILE A 80 -6.43 -8.41 -29.15
C ILE A 80 -7.02 -8.05 -30.52
N SER A 81 -7.64 -6.87 -30.59
CA SER A 81 -8.14 -6.24 -31.80
C SER A 81 -7.67 -4.79 -31.84
N VAL A 82 -7.11 -4.38 -32.97
CA VAL A 82 -6.60 -3.03 -33.19
C VAL A 82 -7.44 -2.35 -34.28
N GLY A 83 -8.21 -1.35 -33.86
CA GLY A 83 -9.24 -0.70 -34.65
C GLY A 83 -8.77 0.57 -35.38
N GLY A 84 -9.64 1.58 -35.35
CA GLY A 84 -9.43 2.87 -36.03
C GLY A 84 -8.24 3.65 -35.48
N VAL A 85 -7.64 4.48 -36.34
CA VAL A 85 -6.57 5.40 -35.95
C VAL A 85 -7.02 6.83 -36.23
N ALA A 86 -6.94 7.69 -35.23
CA ALA A 86 -7.17 9.13 -35.37
C ALA A 86 -5.83 9.87 -35.26
N HIS A 87 -5.65 10.92 -36.06
CA HIS A 87 -4.50 11.81 -35.95
C HIS A 87 -4.87 13.01 -35.07
N SER A 88 -3.99 13.38 -34.14
CA SER A 88 -4.22 14.55 -33.30
C SER A 88 -4.20 15.83 -34.13
N GLN A 89 -5.26 16.63 -34.01
CA GLN A 89 -5.35 17.95 -34.63
C GLN A 89 -4.41 18.99 -33.99
N TYR A 90 -3.89 18.71 -32.78
CA TYR A 90 -3.06 19.65 -32.01
C TYR A 90 -1.58 19.30 -32.06
N VAL A 91 -1.26 18.00 -32.05
CA VAL A 91 0.12 17.50 -32.03
C VAL A 91 0.35 16.65 -33.26
N SER A 92 1.05 17.22 -34.25
CA SER A 92 1.26 16.57 -35.55
C SER A 92 1.94 15.19 -35.52
N THR A 93 2.60 14.84 -34.42
CA THR A 93 3.29 13.56 -34.24
C THR A 93 2.44 12.55 -33.47
N ALA A 94 1.29 12.95 -32.92
CA ALA A 94 0.48 12.09 -32.06
C ALA A 94 -0.67 11.45 -32.83
N TYR A 95 -0.83 10.14 -32.64
CA TYR A 95 -1.86 9.31 -33.21
C TYR A 95 -2.55 8.54 -32.08
N GLN A 96 -3.85 8.35 -32.20
CA GLN A 96 -4.71 7.64 -31.26
C GLN A 96 -5.21 6.36 -31.90
N VAL A 97 -4.87 5.21 -31.34
CA VAL A 97 -5.21 3.90 -31.88
C VAL A 97 -6.22 3.23 -30.97
N GLN A 98 -7.43 2.99 -31.48
CA GLN A 98 -8.46 2.24 -30.74
C GLN A 98 -8.06 0.78 -30.63
N VAL A 99 -8.19 0.21 -29.43
CA VAL A 99 -7.89 -1.19 -29.16
C VAL A 99 -8.96 -1.82 -28.28
N SER A 100 -9.15 -3.12 -28.44
CA SER A 100 -9.86 -3.95 -27.49
C SER A 100 -9.12 -5.25 -27.26
N TYR A 101 -9.18 -5.78 -26.04
CA TYR A 101 -8.58 -7.06 -25.66
C TYR A 101 -9.27 -7.57 -24.39
N MET A 102 -8.92 -8.78 -23.95
CA MET A 102 -9.30 -9.32 -22.66
C MET A 102 -8.07 -9.45 -21.76
N ILE A 103 -8.20 -9.18 -20.47
CA ILE A 103 -7.18 -9.50 -19.45
C ILE A 103 -7.87 -10.30 -18.35
N GLY A 104 -7.42 -11.53 -18.10
CA GLY A 104 -8.03 -12.38 -17.07
C GLY A 104 -9.53 -12.66 -17.28
N GLY A 105 -10.02 -12.55 -18.52
CA GLY A 105 -11.44 -12.70 -18.85
C GLY A 105 -12.26 -11.40 -18.80
N GLU A 106 -11.66 -10.27 -18.41
CA GLU A 106 -12.32 -8.95 -18.42
C GLU A 106 -12.07 -8.21 -19.74
N ALA A 107 -13.13 -7.72 -20.37
CA ALA A 107 -13.03 -6.99 -21.62
C ALA A 107 -12.57 -5.54 -21.38
N VAL A 108 -11.54 -5.12 -22.10
CA VAL A 108 -11.01 -3.76 -22.11
C VAL A 108 -11.19 -3.17 -23.51
N SER A 109 -11.66 -1.92 -23.57
CA SER A 109 -11.76 -1.14 -24.80
C SER A 109 -11.26 0.26 -24.53
N THR A 110 -10.11 0.63 -25.12
CA THR A 110 -9.41 1.87 -24.84
C THR A 110 -8.73 2.44 -26.09
N THR A 111 -8.00 3.54 -25.94
CA THR A 111 -7.19 4.17 -26.99
C THR A 111 -5.75 4.28 -26.53
N LEU A 112 -4.80 3.85 -27.37
CA LEU A 112 -3.38 4.04 -27.14
C LEU A 112 -2.85 5.21 -27.97
N ASP A 113 -2.14 6.11 -27.30
CA ASP A 113 -1.41 7.20 -27.92
C ASP A 113 -0.07 6.69 -28.47
N VAL A 114 0.23 7.11 -29.69
CA VAL A 114 1.44 6.75 -30.44
C VAL A 114 2.11 8.03 -30.93
N SER A 115 3.41 8.14 -30.71
CA SER A 115 4.24 9.22 -31.24
C SER A 115 5.03 8.77 -32.47
N ILE A 116 4.83 9.45 -33.60
CA ILE A 116 5.56 9.25 -34.86
C ILE A 116 6.37 10.52 -35.15
N PRO A 117 7.72 10.49 -35.06
CA PRO A 117 8.57 11.65 -35.35
C PRO A 117 8.46 12.14 -36.80
N ARG A 118 8.56 13.48 -36.99
CA ARG A 118 8.46 14.14 -38.32
C ARG A 118 9.60 13.82 -39.30
N LYS A 119 10.81 13.51 -38.80
CA LYS A 119 11.97 13.13 -39.61
C LYS A 119 12.72 11.99 -38.94
N SER A 120 13.01 10.93 -39.70
CA SER A 120 13.97 9.91 -39.31
C SER A 120 15.38 10.45 -39.57
N THR A 121 15.94 11.17 -38.60
CA THR A 121 17.38 11.41 -38.56
C THR A 121 18.04 10.17 -37.96
N SER A 122 19.18 9.78 -38.52
CA SER A 122 19.93 8.53 -38.39
C SER A 122 20.43 8.13 -36.99
N ALA A 123 19.82 8.65 -35.92
CA ALA A 123 19.89 8.14 -34.55
C ALA A 123 18.44 7.94 -34.07
N ALA A 124 17.97 6.70 -34.15
CA ALA A 124 16.58 6.29 -34.06
C ALA A 124 15.84 6.78 -32.79
N LYS A 125 14.88 7.71 -32.93
CA LYS A 125 13.66 7.63 -32.12
C LYS A 125 12.63 6.86 -32.95
N ALA A 126 12.38 5.62 -32.55
CA ALA A 126 11.39 4.75 -33.16
C ALA A 126 9.98 5.35 -32.99
N ILE A 127 9.00 4.78 -33.69
CA ILE A 127 7.60 5.04 -33.37
C ILE A 127 7.33 4.40 -32.01
N THR A 128 6.79 5.16 -31.06
CA THR A 128 6.61 4.70 -29.68
C THR A 128 5.16 4.81 -29.24
N VAL A 129 4.68 3.82 -28.48
CA VAL A 129 3.48 3.93 -27.67
C VAL A 129 3.81 4.82 -26.46
N THR A 130 3.01 5.85 -26.25
CA THR A 130 3.17 6.81 -25.14
C THR A 130 2.14 6.62 -24.03
N SER A 131 1.03 5.94 -24.31
CA SER A 131 0.13 5.45 -23.27
C SER A 131 0.85 4.40 -22.42
N ARG A 132 0.90 4.66 -21.12
CA ARG A 132 1.56 3.83 -20.13
C ARG A 132 0.88 4.03 -18.78
N SER A 133 0.87 2.96 -18.00
CA SER A 133 0.37 2.98 -16.64
C SER A 133 1.52 2.85 -15.66
N SER A 134 1.28 3.33 -14.45
CA SER A 134 2.18 3.18 -13.30
C SER A 134 1.39 2.65 -12.11
N LEU A 135 2.06 2.01 -11.16
CA LEU A 135 1.46 1.67 -9.87
C LEU A 135 1.69 2.81 -8.88
N GLY A 136 0.67 3.20 -8.10
CA GLY A 136 0.78 4.15 -7.00
C GLY A 136 1.13 3.41 -5.70
N LEU A 137 2.40 3.44 -5.33
CA LEU A 137 2.99 2.70 -4.19
C LEU A 137 3.54 3.62 -3.09
N SER A 138 3.36 4.94 -3.20
CA SER A 138 3.99 5.92 -2.31
C SER A 138 3.55 5.83 -0.84
N GLN A 139 2.41 5.21 -0.57
CA GLN A 139 1.94 4.86 0.78
C GLN A 139 2.76 3.79 1.47
N PHE A 140 3.57 3.01 0.72
CA PHE A 140 4.46 1.98 1.27
C PHE A 140 5.92 2.46 1.35
N ARG A 141 6.15 3.77 1.34
CA ARG A 141 7.51 4.33 1.40
C ARG A 141 8.28 3.77 2.60
N ASN A 142 9.53 3.37 2.34
CA ASN A 142 10.45 2.74 3.30
C ASN A 142 10.05 1.33 3.77
N VAL A 143 8.95 0.78 3.28
CA VAL A 143 8.61 -0.63 3.48
C VAL A 143 9.23 -1.43 2.34
N ASP A 144 9.81 -2.58 2.67
CA ASP A 144 10.35 -3.51 1.67
C ASP A 144 9.20 -4.21 0.94
N ILE A 145 8.71 -3.61 -0.15
CA ILE A 145 7.64 -4.15 -0.98
C ILE A 145 8.22 -4.76 -2.24
N THR A 146 7.66 -5.89 -2.66
CA THR A 146 7.85 -6.46 -3.98
C THR A 146 6.55 -6.47 -4.76
N VAL A 147 6.64 -6.32 -6.08
CA VAL A 147 5.54 -6.47 -7.03
C VAL A 147 5.85 -7.65 -7.92
N ASN A 148 5.03 -8.69 -7.88
CA ASN A 148 5.28 -9.96 -8.56
C ASN A 148 6.71 -10.49 -8.31
N GLY A 149 7.24 -10.32 -7.09
CA GLY A 149 8.57 -10.77 -6.68
C GLY A 149 9.73 -9.79 -6.97
N VAL A 150 9.48 -8.66 -7.63
CA VAL A 150 10.52 -7.67 -7.97
C VAL A 150 10.33 -6.37 -7.18
N THR A 151 11.42 -5.82 -6.63
CA THR A 151 11.41 -4.55 -5.90
C THR A 151 11.33 -3.36 -6.88
N PRO A 152 10.36 -2.44 -6.71
CA PRO A 152 10.28 -1.22 -7.53
C PRO A 152 11.36 -0.20 -7.12
N ASP A 153 11.85 0.63 -8.07
CA ASP A 153 12.88 1.63 -7.76
C ASP A 153 12.26 2.89 -7.12
N THR A 154 11.00 3.15 -7.42
CA THR A 154 10.25 4.32 -6.95
C THR A 154 8.84 3.95 -6.47
N GLY A 155 8.12 4.94 -5.94
CA GLY A 155 6.69 4.79 -5.61
C GLY A 155 5.75 4.84 -6.83
N TYR A 156 6.28 5.02 -8.04
CA TYR A 156 5.50 5.12 -9.28
C TYR A 156 6.12 4.32 -10.46
N PRO A 157 6.42 3.02 -10.29
CA PRO A 157 7.02 2.21 -11.34
C PRO A 157 6.06 2.03 -12.51
N ALA A 158 6.58 2.12 -13.74
CA ALA A 158 5.81 1.84 -14.95
C ALA A 158 5.53 0.34 -15.07
N VAL A 159 4.35 0.01 -15.59
CA VAL A 159 3.90 -1.37 -15.78
C VAL A 159 3.24 -1.56 -17.14
N PHE A 160 3.28 -2.79 -17.65
CA PHE A 160 2.47 -3.20 -18.80
C PHE A 160 0.98 -3.35 -18.37
N PRO A 161 0.05 -3.54 -19.31
CA PRO A 161 -1.29 -3.99 -18.97
C PRO A 161 -1.24 -5.37 -18.29
N GLY A 162 -1.87 -5.53 -17.14
CA GLY A 162 -1.78 -6.79 -16.41
C GLY A 162 -2.31 -6.79 -14.98
N SER A 163 -1.88 -7.78 -14.21
CA SER A 163 -2.24 -8.03 -12.82
C SER A 163 -1.01 -8.09 -11.93
N TYR A 164 -1.03 -7.31 -10.85
CA TYR A 164 0.14 -7.02 -10.01
C TYR A 164 -0.13 -7.37 -8.55
N GLU A 165 0.48 -8.44 -8.06
CA GLU A 165 0.40 -8.85 -6.67
C GLU A 165 1.54 -8.22 -5.88
N LEU A 166 1.19 -7.63 -4.73
CA LEU A 166 2.16 -7.03 -3.81
C LEU A 166 2.46 -8.01 -2.69
N ALA A 167 3.72 -8.04 -2.27
CA ALA A 167 4.15 -8.72 -1.06
C ALA A 167 5.07 -7.79 -0.26
N VAL A 168 5.13 -8.01 1.05
CA VAL A 168 6.00 -7.26 1.97
C VAL A 168 7.05 -8.18 2.57
N GLY A 169 8.26 -7.64 2.73
CA GLY A 169 9.36 -8.28 3.45
C GLY A 169 9.21 -8.13 4.96
N GLY A 170 9.71 -9.13 5.69
CA GLY A 170 9.67 -9.17 7.15
C GLY A 170 8.50 -10.00 7.71
N GLU A 171 8.53 -10.24 9.02
CA GLU A 171 7.56 -11.09 9.69
C GLU A 171 6.38 -10.33 10.31
N TYR A 172 6.52 -9.03 10.57
CA TYR A 172 5.57 -8.24 11.37
C TYR A 172 4.54 -7.45 10.55
N LEU A 173 4.72 -7.38 9.23
CA LEU A 173 3.80 -6.70 8.33
C LEU A 173 3.28 -7.69 7.30
N GLU A 174 2.10 -7.40 6.78
CA GLU A 174 1.51 -8.15 5.67
C GLU A 174 0.79 -7.22 4.69
N ILE A 175 0.66 -7.67 3.44
CA ILE A 175 -0.20 -7.05 2.45
C ILE A 175 -1.54 -7.78 2.48
N THR A 176 -2.62 -7.02 2.62
CA THR A 176 -3.99 -7.51 2.52
C THR A 176 -4.64 -6.95 1.27
N GLY A 177 -5.67 -7.64 0.76
CA GLY A 177 -6.32 -7.32 -0.51
C GLY A 177 -5.89 -8.23 -1.65
N GLY A 178 -6.44 -7.97 -2.83
CA GLY A 178 -6.14 -8.72 -4.05
C GLY A 178 -5.09 -8.03 -4.93
N PRO A 179 -4.68 -8.66 -6.04
CA PRO A 179 -3.79 -8.05 -7.03
C PRO A 179 -4.40 -6.77 -7.64
N ILE A 180 -3.56 -5.79 -7.94
CA ILE A 180 -3.95 -4.58 -8.67
C ILE A 180 -4.14 -4.93 -10.15
N ALA A 181 -5.31 -4.63 -10.71
CA ALA A 181 -5.60 -4.80 -12.13
C ALA A 181 -5.30 -3.51 -12.91
N ALA A 182 -4.10 -3.40 -13.47
CA ALA A 182 -3.71 -2.27 -14.31
C ALA A 182 -4.00 -2.59 -15.78
N THR A 183 -5.25 -2.47 -16.20
CA THR A 183 -5.74 -3.04 -17.47
C THR A 183 -5.86 -2.05 -18.63
N ASP A 184 -5.96 -0.76 -18.36
CA ASP A 184 -6.14 0.33 -19.33
C ASP A 184 -4.93 1.29 -19.33
N PRO A 185 -4.03 1.24 -20.33
CA PRO A 185 -2.89 2.16 -20.48
C PRO A 185 -3.21 3.65 -20.57
N SER A 186 -4.46 4.03 -20.81
CA SER A 186 -4.87 5.43 -20.77
C SER A 186 -5.02 5.94 -19.33
N GLU A 187 -5.21 5.05 -18.36
CA GLU A 187 -5.09 5.35 -16.95
C GLU A 187 -3.61 5.48 -16.58
N HIS A 188 -3.22 6.69 -16.18
CA HIS A 188 -1.82 7.01 -15.91
C HIS A 188 -1.27 6.33 -14.65
N THR A 189 -2.10 6.17 -13.61
CA THR A 189 -1.67 5.62 -12.32
C THR A 189 -2.77 4.80 -11.65
N TYR A 190 -2.44 3.57 -11.29
CA TYR A 190 -3.29 2.66 -10.51
C TYR A 190 -2.88 2.68 -9.04
N SER A 191 -3.69 3.33 -8.20
CA SER A 191 -3.44 3.40 -6.75
C SER A 191 -3.72 2.06 -6.07
N ALA A 192 -2.77 1.57 -5.26
CA ALA A 192 -2.98 0.34 -4.49
C ALA A 192 -4.15 0.49 -3.49
N LEU A 193 -4.27 1.67 -2.86
CA LEU A 193 -5.38 1.98 -1.96
C LEU A 193 -6.73 1.92 -2.69
N ALA A 194 -6.81 2.46 -3.91
CA ALA A 194 -8.04 2.41 -4.71
C ALA A 194 -8.40 0.98 -5.15
N ALA A 195 -7.39 0.10 -5.25
CA ALA A 195 -7.57 -1.33 -5.50
C ALA A 195 -7.89 -2.14 -4.22
N GLY A 196 -8.00 -1.49 -3.06
CA GLY A 196 -8.25 -2.16 -1.77
C GLY A 196 -7.04 -2.95 -1.26
N VAL A 197 -5.83 -2.59 -1.69
CA VAL A 197 -4.58 -3.18 -1.21
C VAL A 197 -4.03 -2.34 -0.07
N GLU A 198 -3.89 -2.96 1.10
CA GLU A 198 -3.54 -2.29 2.34
C GLU A 198 -2.36 -2.98 3.04
N LEU A 199 -1.53 -2.19 3.71
CA LEU A 199 -0.51 -2.68 4.61
C LEU A 199 -1.15 -2.88 5.99
N ALA A 200 -1.01 -4.08 6.55
CA ALA A 200 -1.50 -4.41 7.88
C ALA A 200 -0.36 -4.96 8.75
N VAL A 201 -0.60 -5.03 10.06
CA VAL A 201 0.28 -5.74 10.99
C VAL A 201 -0.09 -7.21 10.96
N SER A 202 0.90 -8.08 10.73
CA SER A 202 0.70 -9.53 10.71
C SER A 202 0.32 -10.07 12.09
N GLU A 203 -0.17 -11.32 12.16
CA GLU A 203 -0.43 -11.99 13.45
C GLU A 203 0.80 -12.02 14.36
N ALA A 204 1.99 -12.27 13.79
CA ALA A 204 3.25 -12.22 14.53
C ALA A 204 3.56 -10.81 15.05
N GLY A 205 3.31 -9.77 14.25
CA GLY A 205 3.48 -8.38 14.65
C GLY A 205 2.53 -7.96 15.76
N VAL A 206 1.26 -8.39 15.68
CA VAL A 206 0.26 -8.17 16.71
C VAL A 206 0.66 -8.85 18.03
N GLN A 207 1.16 -10.08 17.96
CA GLN A 207 1.61 -10.81 19.16
C GLN A 207 2.82 -10.14 19.81
N MET A 208 3.84 -9.80 19.02
CA MET A 208 5.05 -9.11 19.48
C MET A 208 4.71 -7.76 20.14
N PHE A 209 3.88 -6.96 19.49
CA PHE A 209 3.46 -5.66 20.01
C PHE A 209 2.69 -5.80 21.32
N ARG A 210 1.73 -6.74 21.39
CA ARG A 210 0.96 -7.02 22.61
C ARG A 210 1.85 -7.40 23.78
N GLU A 211 2.79 -8.33 23.56
CA GLU A 211 3.67 -8.81 24.62
C GLU A 211 4.46 -7.67 25.26
N LYS A 212 5.12 -6.85 24.44
CA LYS A 212 5.92 -5.72 24.93
C LYS A 212 5.05 -4.66 25.60
N VAL A 213 3.94 -4.26 24.95
CA VAL A 213 3.10 -3.16 25.46
C VAL A 213 2.40 -3.54 26.76
N ILE A 214 1.91 -4.79 26.87
CA ILE A 214 1.28 -5.27 28.10
C ILE A 214 2.29 -5.32 29.25
N ALA A 215 3.53 -5.73 28.99
CA ALA A 215 4.58 -5.75 30.01
C ALA A 215 4.83 -4.35 30.58
N GLU A 216 5.14 -3.37 29.73
CA GLU A 216 5.42 -1.99 30.18
C GLU A 216 4.18 -1.30 30.76
N ALA A 217 2.99 -1.51 30.19
CA ALA A 217 1.75 -0.96 30.74
C ALA A 217 1.46 -1.52 32.14
N THR A 218 1.77 -2.79 32.40
CA THR A 218 1.59 -3.42 33.72
C THR A 218 2.54 -2.81 34.75
N GLU A 219 3.81 -2.61 34.38
CA GLU A 219 4.77 -1.90 35.24
C GLU A 219 4.34 -0.46 35.52
N CYS A 220 3.82 0.22 34.50
CA CYS A 220 3.31 1.57 34.63
C CYS A 220 2.12 1.67 35.60
N LEU A 221 1.18 0.72 35.53
CA LEU A 221 0.04 0.65 36.44
C LEU A 221 0.48 0.36 37.89
N ALA A 222 1.54 -0.43 38.07
CA ALA A 222 2.08 -0.76 39.38
C ALA A 222 2.96 0.37 39.99
N SER A 223 3.50 1.25 39.14
CA SER A 223 4.34 2.37 39.57
C SER A 223 3.55 3.42 40.35
N THR A 224 4.17 3.97 41.39
CA THR A 224 3.60 5.06 42.20
C THR A 224 4.15 6.44 41.86
N SER A 225 5.13 6.53 40.94
CA SER A 225 5.71 7.81 40.50
C SER A 225 4.71 8.67 39.74
N LEU A 226 4.93 9.99 39.75
CA LEU A 226 4.19 10.94 38.93
C LEU A 226 4.35 10.68 37.42
N ASP A 227 5.54 10.28 36.98
CA ASP A 227 5.86 9.94 35.59
C ASP A 227 6.46 8.52 35.49
N PRO A 228 5.62 7.50 35.27
CA PRO A 228 6.04 6.12 35.11
C PRO A 228 6.59 5.78 33.71
N GLY A 229 6.69 6.73 32.78
CA GLY A 229 7.30 6.51 31.46
C GLY A 229 6.38 5.96 30.36
N CYS A 230 5.13 5.55 30.67
CA CYS A 230 4.19 5.01 29.68
C CYS A 230 3.34 6.09 28.96
N GLY A 231 3.91 7.28 28.75
CA GLY A 231 3.22 8.43 28.16
C GLY A 231 2.15 9.04 29.07
N ILE A 232 2.23 8.78 30.38
CA ILE A 232 1.31 9.29 31.39
C ILE A 232 2.08 10.15 32.38
N GLU A 233 1.63 11.37 32.64
CA GLU A 233 2.20 12.21 33.69
C GLU A 233 1.09 12.76 34.58
N VAL A 234 1.22 12.57 35.89
CA VAL A 234 0.42 13.29 36.88
C VAL A 234 1.18 14.56 37.27
N PRO A 235 0.67 15.76 36.95
CA PRO A 235 1.38 16.98 37.27
C PRO A 235 1.53 17.15 38.77
N ARG A 236 2.75 17.46 39.23
CA ARG A 236 3.02 17.76 40.65
C ARG A 236 2.16 18.90 41.19
N TYR A 237 1.86 19.89 40.35
CA TYR A 237 1.04 21.06 40.69
C TYR A 237 -0.14 21.17 39.71
N PRO A 238 -1.26 20.48 39.97
CA PRO A 238 -2.40 20.46 39.07
C PRO A 238 -3.07 21.85 39.02
N LYS A 239 -3.08 22.48 37.83
CA LYS A 239 -3.70 23.78 37.62
C LYS A 239 -5.22 23.68 37.75
N ASN A 240 -5.86 24.72 38.28
CA ASN A 240 -7.32 24.84 38.38
C ASN A 240 -8.02 23.74 39.21
N ASN A 241 -7.32 23.05 40.10
CA ASN A 241 -7.92 22.09 41.02
C ASN A 241 -7.95 22.66 42.45
N PRO A 242 -9.09 23.20 42.92
CA PRO A 242 -9.17 23.77 44.27
C PRO A 242 -9.09 22.72 45.40
N TRP A 243 -9.02 21.44 45.06
CA TRP A 243 -8.97 20.31 46.00
C TRP A 243 -7.59 19.63 46.04
N CYS A 244 -6.61 20.16 45.30
CA CYS A 244 -5.24 19.64 45.28
C CYS A 244 -4.26 20.74 44.83
N GLU A 245 -3.49 21.28 45.75
CA GLU A 245 -2.44 22.27 45.45
C GLU A 245 -1.15 21.58 44.96
N GLU A 246 -0.80 20.46 45.57
CA GLU A 246 0.41 19.69 45.28
C GLU A 246 0.12 18.18 45.41
N VAL A 247 0.63 17.40 44.47
CA VAL A 247 0.60 15.95 44.50
C VAL A 247 1.92 15.43 45.09
N ARG A 248 1.83 14.50 46.03
CA ARG A 248 3.00 13.86 46.63
C ARG A 248 3.66 12.89 45.64
N GLU A 249 4.98 12.96 45.51
CA GLU A 249 5.74 11.93 44.78
C GLU A 249 5.50 10.54 45.39
N ASP A 250 5.61 9.50 44.57
CA ASP A 250 5.43 8.10 44.97
C ASP A 250 4.06 7.78 45.60
N SER A 251 3.04 8.61 45.35
CA SER A 251 1.70 8.45 45.93
C SER A 251 0.60 8.09 44.92
N VAL A 252 0.96 7.93 43.64
CA VAL A 252 -0.01 7.66 42.60
C VAL A 252 -0.43 6.20 42.65
N HIS A 253 -1.73 5.94 42.59
CA HIS A 253 -2.28 4.60 42.41
C HIS A 253 -3.12 4.58 41.14
N ARG A 254 -2.80 3.65 40.24
CA ARG A 254 -3.44 3.48 38.94
C ARG A 254 -4.12 2.12 38.90
N TRP A 255 -5.34 2.06 38.39
CA TRP A 255 -5.99 0.79 38.12
C TRP A 255 -6.99 0.91 36.97
N GLN A 256 -7.21 -0.20 36.28
CA GLN A 256 -8.23 -0.30 35.25
C GLN A 256 -9.40 -1.12 35.79
N GLU A 257 -10.62 -0.73 35.43
CA GLU A 257 -11.78 -1.59 35.61
C GLU A 257 -11.64 -2.83 34.71
N PRO A 258 -12.24 -3.98 35.04
CA PRO A 258 -12.07 -5.22 34.26
C PRO A 258 -12.32 -5.09 32.76
N GLU A 259 -13.32 -4.29 32.36
CA GLU A 259 -13.64 -4.02 30.96
C GLU A 259 -12.54 -3.19 30.26
N GLU A 260 -11.94 -2.23 30.96
CA GLU A 260 -10.85 -1.42 30.43
C GLU A 260 -9.55 -2.22 30.34
N ALA A 261 -9.27 -3.05 31.36
CA ALA A 261 -8.14 -3.96 31.36
C ALA A 261 -8.22 -4.99 30.20
N ALA A 262 -9.43 -5.43 29.84
CA ALA A 262 -9.62 -6.33 28.70
C ALA A 262 -9.28 -5.68 27.34
N LYS A 263 -9.40 -4.35 27.22
CA LYS A 263 -8.98 -3.63 26.00
C LYS A 263 -7.46 -3.70 25.82
N LEU A 264 -6.70 -3.49 26.90
CA LEU A 264 -5.25 -3.65 26.89
C LEU A 264 -4.82 -5.06 26.42
N GLN A 265 -5.54 -6.10 26.83
CA GLN A 265 -5.24 -7.49 26.44
C GLN A 265 -5.59 -7.81 24.96
N SER A 266 -6.39 -6.97 24.30
CA SER A 266 -6.88 -7.20 22.94
C SER A 266 -6.41 -6.12 21.95
N ILE A 267 -5.39 -5.33 22.30
CA ILE A 267 -4.88 -4.26 21.44
C ILE A 267 -4.45 -4.77 20.08
N THR A 268 -4.87 -4.08 19.02
CA THR A 268 -4.40 -4.36 17.66
C THR A 268 -3.69 -3.11 17.17
N PRO A 269 -2.37 -3.17 16.95
CA PRO A 269 -1.63 -2.07 16.35
C PRO A 269 -1.96 -1.93 14.86
N GLU A 270 -1.70 -0.75 14.33
CA GLU A 270 -1.84 -0.40 12.92
C GLU A 270 -0.55 0.30 12.46
N PRO A 271 -0.14 0.16 11.18
CA PRO A 271 0.96 0.95 10.65
C PRO A 271 0.66 2.45 10.72
N ASP A 272 1.66 3.27 11.04
CA ASP A 272 1.53 4.72 10.99
C ASP A 272 1.39 5.20 9.54
N ALA A 273 0.50 6.16 9.32
CA ALA A 273 0.16 6.63 7.97
C ALA A 273 1.30 7.41 7.28
N LEU A 274 2.22 7.99 8.04
CA LEU A 274 3.35 8.78 7.53
C LEU A 274 4.64 7.97 7.51
N THR A 275 4.81 7.08 8.50
CA THR A 275 5.93 6.15 8.66
C THR A 275 5.41 4.71 8.75
N PRO A 276 5.10 4.04 7.62
CA PRO A 276 4.45 2.72 7.61
C PRO A 276 5.28 1.58 8.19
N THR A 277 6.58 1.82 8.47
CA THR A 277 7.46 0.91 9.22
C THR A 277 7.27 1.01 10.73
N THR A 278 6.59 2.04 11.23
CA THR A 278 6.23 2.19 12.63
C THR A 278 4.83 1.65 12.83
N ILE A 279 4.65 0.73 13.79
CA ILE A 279 3.33 0.26 14.21
C ILE A 279 2.94 0.91 15.54
N GLN A 280 1.67 1.27 15.70
CA GLN A 280 1.19 1.99 16.89
C GLN A 280 -0.24 1.60 17.26
N ALA A 281 -0.64 1.88 18.51
CA ALA A 281 -2.01 1.68 18.96
C ALA A 281 -2.60 2.97 19.53
N SER A 282 -3.86 3.26 19.18
CA SER A 282 -4.56 4.41 19.75
C SER A 282 -4.73 4.28 21.27
N PRO A 283 -4.55 5.37 22.06
CA PRO A 283 -4.77 5.41 23.50
C PRO A 283 -6.15 4.87 23.92
N ASN A 284 -7.16 5.10 23.09
CA ASN A 284 -8.52 4.65 23.36
C ASN A 284 -8.68 3.11 23.30
N ARG A 285 -7.74 2.41 22.67
CA ARG A 285 -7.70 0.94 22.60
C ARG A 285 -6.96 0.30 23.77
N LEU A 286 -6.21 1.06 24.56
CA LEU A 286 -5.45 0.55 25.72
C LEU A 286 -6.29 0.55 27.02
N GLY A 287 -7.50 1.10 26.95
CA GLY A 287 -8.41 1.22 28.08
C GLY A 287 -8.08 2.39 29.00
N TYR A 288 -9.11 2.89 29.67
CA TYR A 288 -9.01 3.99 30.62
C TYR A 288 -8.60 3.48 31.99
N MET A 289 -7.79 4.28 32.69
CA MET A 289 -7.45 4.03 34.08
C MET A 289 -8.07 5.06 35.02
N ARG A 290 -8.27 4.62 36.26
CA ARG A 290 -8.60 5.46 37.39
C ARG A 290 -7.32 5.76 38.15
N ILE A 291 -7.26 6.98 38.69
CA ILE A 291 -6.12 7.44 39.50
C ILE A 291 -6.62 7.96 40.85
N THR A 292 -5.92 7.55 41.91
CA THR A 292 -5.92 8.25 43.20
C THR A 292 -4.50 8.71 43.52
N VAL A 293 -4.40 9.80 44.27
CA VAL A 293 -3.12 10.38 44.70
C VAL A 293 -3.23 10.90 46.13
N THR A 294 -2.09 11.18 46.75
CA THR A 294 -2.05 11.99 47.98
C THR A 294 -1.87 13.46 47.65
N CYS A 295 -2.89 14.28 47.93
CA CYS A 295 -2.94 15.71 47.63
C CYS A 295 -2.77 16.58 48.87
N ARG A 296 -2.02 17.67 48.73
CA ARG A 296 -1.93 18.74 49.74
C ARG A 296 -2.98 19.80 49.48
N THR A 297 -3.68 20.21 50.54
CA THR A 297 -4.58 21.39 50.54
C THR A 297 -4.33 22.17 51.84
N GLY A 298 -3.75 23.37 51.74
CA GLY A 298 -3.16 24.03 52.91
C GLY A 298 -2.09 23.15 53.58
N ASP A 299 -2.27 22.86 54.88
CA ASP A 299 -1.33 22.04 55.68
C ASP A 299 -1.71 20.55 55.76
N THR A 300 -2.79 20.12 55.12
CA THR A 300 -3.27 18.73 55.19
C THR A 300 -2.93 17.94 53.94
N TRP A 301 -2.60 16.66 54.13
CA TRP A 301 -2.44 15.68 53.06
C TRP A 301 -3.56 14.65 53.16
N ALA A 302 -4.27 14.41 52.07
CA ALA A 302 -5.34 13.42 52.02
C ALA A 302 -5.34 12.70 50.67
N GLU A 303 -5.82 11.45 50.67
CA GLU A 303 -6.09 10.75 49.43
C GLU A 303 -7.23 11.46 48.68
N SER A 304 -7.02 11.68 47.39
CA SER A 304 -7.99 12.33 46.53
C SER A 304 -8.00 11.67 45.16
N ARG A 305 -9.19 11.59 44.57
CA ARG A 305 -9.33 11.32 43.14
C ARG A 305 -9.13 12.64 42.42
N LEU A 306 -8.25 12.69 41.42
CA LEU A 306 -8.09 13.89 40.60
C LEU A 306 -9.14 13.91 39.47
N PRO A 307 -10.21 14.73 39.55
CA PRO A 307 -11.11 14.91 38.41
C PRO A 307 -10.40 15.75 37.33
N GLY A 308 -10.66 15.43 36.06
CA GLY A 308 -10.29 16.31 34.94
C GLY A 308 -8.85 16.17 34.41
N VAL A 309 -8.03 15.25 34.94
CA VAL A 309 -6.71 14.95 34.35
C VAL A 309 -6.89 13.90 33.24
N LEU A 310 -7.65 14.24 32.20
CA LEU A 310 -7.99 13.31 31.11
C LEU A 310 -6.73 12.69 30.49
N GLU A 311 -5.66 13.48 30.38
CA GLU A 311 -4.34 13.07 29.89
C GLU A 311 -3.66 12.03 30.80
N ALA A 312 -3.87 12.06 32.12
CA ALA A 312 -3.31 11.05 33.01
C ALA A 312 -4.15 9.76 33.08
N THR A 313 -5.41 9.79 32.61
CA THR A 313 -6.32 8.63 32.67
C THR A 313 -6.24 7.70 31.45
N LYS A 314 -5.32 7.99 30.52
CA LYS A 314 -5.06 7.20 29.33
C LYS A 314 -3.57 6.96 29.23
N PHE A 315 -3.19 5.80 28.71
CA PHE A 315 -1.83 5.60 28.23
C PHE A 315 -1.49 6.56 27.10
N GLY A 316 -0.19 6.81 26.90
CA GLY A 316 0.30 7.41 25.66
C GLY A 316 0.00 6.54 24.43
N ILE A 317 0.50 6.96 23.28
CA ILE A 317 0.53 6.18 22.04
C ILE A 317 1.79 5.29 22.10
N PRO A 318 1.68 3.98 22.36
CA PRO A 318 2.81 3.09 22.20
C PRO A 318 3.07 2.90 20.71
N SER A 319 4.34 3.01 20.33
CA SER A 319 4.80 2.76 18.97
C SER A 319 6.08 1.93 18.98
N ILE A 320 6.29 1.16 17.91
CA ILE A 320 7.50 0.38 17.66
C ILE A 320 7.91 0.62 16.22
N ASP A 321 9.16 1.07 16.00
CA ASP A 321 9.77 1.13 14.68
C ASP A 321 10.30 -0.26 14.31
N LEU A 322 9.70 -0.89 13.30
CA LEU A 322 10.06 -2.24 12.85
C LEU A 322 11.42 -2.30 12.14
N THR A 323 12.06 -1.15 11.87
CA THR A 323 13.42 -1.09 11.35
C THR A 323 14.48 -1.17 12.44
N ASP A 324 14.11 -0.97 13.70
CA ASP A 324 15.00 -1.13 14.85
C ASP A 324 15.06 -2.61 15.27
N PRO A 325 16.25 -3.26 15.24
CA PRO A 325 16.38 -4.67 15.60
C PRO A 325 16.07 -4.97 17.07
N GLU A 326 16.12 -3.99 17.97
CA GLU A 326 15.76 -4.16 19.39
C GLU A 326 14.24 -4.03 19.61
N LEU A 327 13.53 -3.44 18.65
CA LEU A 327 12.09 -3.17 18.69
C LEU A 327 11.66 -2.52 20.03
N PRO A 328 12.27 -1.39 20.44
CA PRO A 328 11.90 -0.72 21.68
C PRO A 328 10.48 -0.14 21.56
N ILE A 329 9.76 -0.06 22.68
CA ILE A 329 8.53 0.72 22.74
C ILE A 329 8.89 2.18 23.01
N VAL A 330 8.26 3.07 22.24
CA VAL A 330 8.22 4.50 22.53
C VAL A 330 6.79 4.87 22.91
N TRP A 331 6.64 5.64 23.99
CA TRP A 331 5.34 6.15 24.42
C TRP A 331 5.25 7.65 24.16
N ASP A 332 4.49 8.03 23.14
CA ASP A 332 4.18 9.43 22.86
C ASP A 332 2.98 9.90 23.68
N ARG A 333 2.96 11.18 24.06
CA ARG A 333 1.89 11.79 24.86
C ARG A 333 0.81 12.44 23.99
#